data_AF-A0A971BFC9-F1
#
_entry.id   AF-A0A971BFC9-F1
#
_cell.length_a   1.000
_cell.length_b   1.000
_cell.length_c   1.000
_cell.angle_alpha   90.00
_cell.angle_beta   90.00
_cell.angle_gamma   90.00
#
_symmetry.space_group_name_H-M   'P 1'
#
loop_
_entity.id
_entity.type
_entity.pdbx_description
1 polymer ?
#
loop_
_entity_poly.entity_id
_entity_poly.type
_entity_poly.pdbx_seq_one_letter_code
_entity_poly.pdbx_strand_id
1 'polypeptide(L)'
;MSDVSIEWYPRDTWVRYLSSGTGAQDGLFATNGATKMAPFTTAAHPCSNGTYGGAPSDTFDYGYTYAAKSGWYDESDQSAAIYGQGTVRFVWKGHTVDLAASDIELELNSTAPRSIFRFSGSGGTAYPNQRAVLTELDLAGQPQVSGNTRTYTALDTALTEDGSSVFAGFYAAGDPFGCVSVSFKVPS
;
A
#
# COMPACT_ATOMS: atom_id res chain seq x y z
N MET A 1 4.86 12.89 -16.04
CA MET A 1 4.10 11.66 -16.35
C MET A 1 2.64 11.96 -16.15
N SER A 2 1.94 12.34 -17.21
CA SER A 2 0.47 12.28 -17.20
C SER A 2 0.06 10.82 -17.42
N ASP A 3 -0.98 10.35 -16.73
CA ASP A 3 -1.53 8.98 -16.80
C ASP A 3 -0.77 7.90 -16.00
N VAL A 4 -0.41 8.21 -14.75
CA VAL A 4 -0.02 7.19 -13.76
C VAL A 4 -1.03 7.21 -12.62
N SER A 5 -1.59 6.04 -12.28
CA SER A 5 -2.39 5.83 -11.07
C SER A 5 -1.66 4.87 -10.14
N ILE A 6 -1.64 5.17 -8.85
CA ILE A 6 -1.03 4.32 -7.81
C ILE A 6 -2.02 4.25 -6.66
N GLU A 7 -2.40 3.04 -6.29
CA GLU A 7 -3.35 2.76 -5.22
C GLU A 7 -2.74 1.73 -4.26
N TRP A 8 -2.92 1.97 -2.98
CA TRP A 8 -2.53 1.06 -1.92
C TRP A 8 -3.71 0.74 -1.01
N TYR A 9 -3.86 -0.54 -0.74
CA TYR A 9 -4.91 -1.11 0.09
C TYR A 9 -4.26 -1.90 1.22
N PRO A 10 -3.90 -1.26 2.36
CA PRO A 10 -3.38 -1.98 3.51
C PRO A 10 -4.37 -3.00 4.03
N ARG A 11 -3.86 -4.03 4.71
CA ARG A 11 -4.66 -5.12 5.29
C ARG A 11 -5.89 -4.62 6.08
N ASP A 12 -7.04 -5.25 5.84
CA ASP A 12 -8.32 -4.89 6.46
C ASP A 12 -8.26 -4.81 7.99
N THR A 13 -7.66 -5.81 8.66
CA THR A 13 -7.55 -5.81 10.14
C THR A 13 -6.81 -4.60 10.69
N TRP A 14 -5.79 -4.12 9.99
CA TRP A 14 -5.03 -2.94 10.39
C TRP A 14 -5.90 -1.69 10.31
N VAL A 15 -6.61 -1.51 9.19
CA VAL A 15 -7.52 -0.37 8.99
C VAL A 15 -8.66 -0.40 10.01
N ARG A 16 -9.27 -1.57 10.25
CA ARG A 16 -10.38 -1.74 11.21
C ARG A 16 -9.94 -1.48 12.64
N TYR A 17 -8.78 -2.01 13.01
CA TYR A 17 -8.17 -1.78 14.32
C TYR A 17 -8.00 -0.29 14.59
N LEU A 18 -7.35 0.44 13.68
CA LEU A 18 -7.09 1.87 13.84
C LEU A 18 -8.35 2.73 13.76
N SER A 19 -9.33 2.30 12.97
CA SER A 19 -10.63 2.98 12.88
C SER A 19 -11.47 2.86 14.15
N SER A 20 -11.06 2.01 15.10
CA SER A 20 -11.69 1.89 16.42
C SER A 20 -11.20 2.96 17.41
N GLY A 21 -10.15 3.72 17.07
CA GLY A 21 -9.68 4.85 17.87
C GLY A 21 -10.68 6.01 17.83
N THR A 22 -11.14 6.43 19.00
CA THR A 22 -12.13 7.52 19.16
C THR A 22 -11.55 8.79 19.77
N GLY A 23 -10.25 8.79 20.10
CA GLY A 23 -9.57 9.92 20.68
C GLY A 23 -9.41 11.08 19.70
N ALA A 24 -9.20 12.29 20.24
CA ALA A 24 -8.90 13.45 19.41
C ALA A 24 -7.60 13.22 18.62
N GLN A 25 -7.70 13.30 17.29
CA GLN A 25 -6.63 13.03 16.31
C GLN A 25 -6.27 11.54 16.14
N ASP A 26 -7.08 10.61 16.65
CA ASP A 26 -7.02 9.22 16.20
C ASP A 26 -7.59 9.11 14.79
N GLY A 27 -7.15 8.08 14.06
CA GLY A 27 -7.66 7.74 12.74
C GLY A 27 -6.57 7.61 11.68
N LEU A 28 -7.03 7.64 10.44
CA LEU A 28 -6.22 7.46 9.25
C LEU A 28 -6.17 8.79 8.51
N PHE A 29 -5.01 9.18 8.03
CA PHE A 29 -4.78 10.48 7.39
C PHE A 29 -4.02 10.31 6.09
N ALA A 30 -4.36 11.09 5.08
CA ALA A 30 -3.65 11.12 3.80
C ALA A 30 -3.28 12.57 3.48
N THR A 31 -2.00 12.83 3.21
CA THR A 31 -1.45 14.19 3.03
C THR A 31 -0.31 14.20 2.01
N ASN A 32 0.17 15.40 1.64
CA ASN A 32 1.38 15.60 0.86
C ASN A 32 1.43 14.87 -0.51
N GLY A 33 0.28 14.66 -1.14
CA GLY A 33 0.15 13.92 -2.40
C GLY A 33 -0.59 12.59 -2.28
N ALA A 34 -0.80 12.09 -1.06
CA ALA A 34 -1.71 10.97 -0.83
C ALA A 34 -3.14 11.47 -0.60
N THR A 35 -4.13 10.71 -1.08
CA THR A 35 -5.56 10.95 -0.78
C THR A 35 -6.25 9.67 -0.35
N LYS A 36 -7.26 9.79 0.50
CA LYS A 36 -8.15 8.68 0.81
C LYS A 36 -9.11 8.46 -0.34
N MET A 37 -9.33 7.19 -0.68
CA MET A 37 -10.43 6.80 -1.56
C MET A 37 -11.75 6.90 -0.79
N ALA A 38 -12.87 6.89 -1.52
CA ALA A 38 -14.18 6.76 -0.88
C ALA A 38 -14.22 5.45 -0.05
N PRO A 39 -14.80 5.46 1.16
CA PRO A 39 -14.97 4.24 1.93
C PRO A 39 -15.73 3.18 1.14
N PHE A 40 -15.34 1.93 1.26
CA PHE A 40 -16.06 0.80 0.67
C PHE A 40 -16.23 -0.32 1.69
N THR A 41 -17.19 -1.20 1.41
CA THR A 41 -17.51 -2.31 2.31
C THR A 41 -16.38 -3.35 2.27
N THR A 42 -16.26 -4.12 3.36
CA THR A 42 -15.32 -5.25 3.42
C THR A 42 -15.56 -6.24 2.28
N ALA A 43 -16.82 -6.45 1.86
CA ALA A 43 -17.15 -7.29 0.71
C ALA A 43 -16.74 -6.71 -0.66
N ALA A 44 -16.60 -5.38 -0.75
CA ALA A 44 -16.19 -4.68 -1.97
C ALA A 44 -14.67 -4.44 -2.02
N HIS A 45 -13.91 -4.92 -1.03
CA HIS A 45 -12.46 -4.75 -0.99
C HIS A 45 -11.78 -5.48 -2.16
N PRO A 46 -10.86 -4.85 -2.91
CA PRO A 46 -10.35 -5.41 -4.16
C PRO A 46 -9.32 -6.54 -3.96
N CYS A 47 -8.66 -6.60 -2.80
CA CYS A 47 -7.60 -7.58 -2.55
C CYS A 47 -8.18 -8.97 -2.27
N SER A 48 -7.71 -9.99 -3.00
CA SER A 48 -8.14 -11.37 -2.82
C SER A 48 -7.60 -11.97 -1.51
N ASN A 49 -6.42 -11.56 -1.08
CA ASN A 49 -5.82 -12.00 0.18
C ASN A 49 -6.29 -11.18 1.41
N GLY A 50 -7.18 -10.19 1.23
CA GLY A 50 -7.46 -9.16 2.23
C GLY A 50 -8.48 -9.51 3.32
N THR A 51 -9.28 -10.57 3.17
CA THR A 51 -10.45 -10.79 4.05
C THR A 51 -10.09 -11.41 5.41
N TYR A 52 -9.48 -10.62 6.30
CA TYR A 52 -9.26 -11.01 7.69
C TYR A 52 -10.27 -10.32 8.61
N GLY A 53 -11.48 -10.88 8.62
CA GLY A 53 -12.51 -10.63 9.64
C GLY A 53 -13.34 -9.35 9.45
N GLY A 54 -14.52 -9.34 10.07
CA GLY A 54 -15.50 -8.25 10.02
C GLY A 54 -16.80 -8.64 9.34
N ALA A 55 -17.83 -7.83 9.50
CA ALA A 55 -19.07 -8.06 8.76
C ALA A 55 -18.87 -7.60 7.30
N PRO A 56 -19.39 -8.34 6.30
CA PRO A 56 -19.31 -7.94 4.90
C PRO A 56 -19.81 -6.52 4.61
N SER A 57 -20.72 -6.00 5.44
CA SER A 57 -21.29 -4.65 5.38
C SER A 57 -20.46 -3.56 6.05
N ASP A 58 -19.46 -3.92 6.87
CA ASP A 58 -18.61 -2.95 7.54
C ASP A 58 -17.87 -2.10 6.49
N THR A 59 -17.84 -0.78 6.69
CA THR A 59 -17.31 0.20 5.73
C THR A 59 -16.19 1.01 6.37
N PHE A 60 -15.04 1.08 5.72
CA PHE A 60 -13.85 1.79 6.22
C PHE A 60 -13.04 2.44 5.08
N ASP A 61 -12.10 3.31 5.46
CA ASP A 61 -11.10 3.95 4.58
C ASP A 61 -9.99 2.96 4.20
N TYR A 62 -10.32 1.94 3.40
CA TYR A 62 -9.39 0.88 3.03
C TYR A 62 -8.41 1.27 1.92
N GLY A 63 -8.74 2.25 1.08
CA GLY A 63 -7.95 2.59 -0.11
C GLY A 63 -7.30 3.98 -0.04
N TYR A 64 -6.07 4.07 -0.57
CA TYR A 64 -5.29 5.30 -0.64
C TYR A 64 -4.68 5.45 -2.02
N THR A 65 -4.76 6.66 -2.61
CA THR A 65 -4.02 6.98 -3.83
C THR A 65 -2.78 7.78 -3.51
N TYR A 66 -1.74 7.65 -4.35
CA TYR A 66 -0.53 8.46 -4.29
C TYR A 66 -0.36 9.24 -5.59
N ALA A 67 0.00 10.53 -5.48
CA ALA A 67 0.31 11.36 -6.64
C ALA A 67 1.54 10.80 -7.36
N ALA A 68 1.50 10.74 -8.69
CA ALA A 68 2.63 10.26 -9.47
C ALA A 68 3.84 11.21 -9.34
N LYS A 69 5.02 10.65 -9.09
CA LYS A 69 6.28 11.41 -8.95
C LYS A 69 7.19 11.16 -10.16
N SER A 70 7.53 9.91 -10.41
CA SER A 70 8.43 9.48 -11.47
C SER A 70 8.26 7.99 -11.75
N GLY A 71 9.02 7.47 -12.71
CA GLY A 71 9.02 6.05 -13.05
C GLY A 71 9.86 5.77 -14.29
N TRP A 72 10.06 4.50 -14.58
CA TRP A 72 10.72 4.02 -15.79
C TRP A 72 10.15 2.66 -16.18
N TYR A 73 10.33 2.29 -17.45
CA TYR A 73 9.96 1.00 -18.00
C TYR A 73 11.06 0.56 -18.95
N ASP A 74 11.48 -0.70 -18.85
CA ASP A 74 12.42 -1.35 -19.75
C ASP A 74 11.66 -2.36 -20.63
N GLU A 75 11.73 -2.17 -21.95
CA GLU A 75 11.05 -3.05 -22.90
C GLU A 75 11.69 -4.42 -23.04
N SER A 76 13.00 -4.52 -22.79
CA SER A 76 13.79 -5.73 -23.06
C SER A 76 13.49 -6.84 -22.07
N ASP A 77 13.24 -6.50 -20.80
CA ASP A 77 12.92 -7.43 -19.73
C ASP A 77 11.53 -7.19 -19.11
N GLN A 78 10.78 -6.21 -19.64
CA GLN A 78 9.45 -5.80 -19.18
C GLN A 78 9.42 -5.37 -17.69
N SER A 79 10.55 -4.91 -17.17
CA SER A 79 10.64 -4.37 -15.82
C SER A 79 10.20 -2.91 -15.76
N ALA A 80 9.69 -2.50 -14.60
CA ALA A 80 9.31 -1.12 -14.34
C ALA A 80 9.59 -0.75 -12.89
N ALA A 81 9.82 0.54 -12.64
CA ALA A 81 9.63 1.09 -11.31
C ALA A 81 8.73 2.32 -11.39
N ILE A 82 7.74 2.40 -10.51
CA ILE A 82 6.78 3.49 -10.44
C ILE A 82 6.87 4.12 -9.05
N TYR A 83 7.08 5.43 -9.01
CA TYR A 83 7.29 6.19 -7.78
C TYR A 83 6.13 7.15 -7.56
N GLY A 84 5.50 7.05 -6.39
CA GLY A 84 4.49 7.95 -5.91
C GLY A 84 5.04 8.94 -4.87
N GLN A 85 4.30 10.02 -4.67
CA GLN A 85 4.50 11.00 -3.61
C GLN A 85 3.24 11.05 -2.74
N GLY A 86 3.43 11.13 -1.43
CA GLY A 86 2.32 11.21 -0.48
C GLY A 86 2.66 10.57 0.84
N THR A 87 1.83 10.82 1.84
CA THR A 87 1.95 10.20 3.16
C THR A 87 0.58 9.70 3.63
N VAL A 88 0.50 8.41 3.93
CA VAL A 88 -0.59 7.82 4.71
C VAL A 88 -0.12 7.63 6.15
N ARG A 89 -0.81 8.26 7.10
CA ARG A 89 -0.49 8.19 8.53
C ARG A 89 -1.61 7.52 9.31
N PHE A 90 -1.22 6.59 10.15
CA PHE A 90 -2.06 5.77 11.01
C PHE A 90 -1.83 6.20 12.46
N VAL A 91 -2.88 6.63 13.16
CA VAL A 91 -2.77 7.10 14.55
C VAL A 91 -3.83 6.45 15.42
N TRP A 92 -3.40 5.85 16.53
CA TRP A 92 -4.27 5.51 17.64
C TRP A 92 -3.51 5.65 18.96
N LYS A 93 -3.68 6.80 19.62
CA LYS A 93 -2.89 7.16 20.82
C LYS A 93 -3.12 6.21 21.99
N GLY A 94 -4.36 5.77 22.20
CA GLY A 94 -4.70 4.83 23.27
C GLY A 94 -3.97 3.49 23.15
N HIS A 95 -3.56 3.13 21.94
CA HIS A 95 -2.78 1.92 21.63
C HIS A 95 -1.35 2.26 21.21
N THR A 96 -0.92 3.51 21.44
CA THR A 96 0.43 4.03 21.15
C THR A 96 0.85 3.94 19.68
N VAL A 97 -0.09 3.81 18.74
CA VAL A 97 0.22 3.77 17.31
C VAL A 97 0.35 5.18 16.76
N ASP A 98 1.47 5.44 16.10
CA ASP A 98 1.68 6.60 15.25
C ASP A 98 2.72 6.21 14.18
N LEU A 99 2.23 5.84 13.01
CA LEU A 99 3.04 5.30 11.92
C LEU A 99 2.68 6.01 10.61
N ALA A 100 3.69 6.51 9.90
CA ALA A 100 3.53 7.12 8.58
C ALA A 100 4.24 6.27 7.52
N ALA A 101 3.53 5.96 6.45
CA ALA A 101 4.04 5.38 5.21
C ALA A 101 4.06 6.49 4.15
N SER A 102 5.24 6.84 3.65
CA SER A 102 5.40 7.91 2.66
C SER A 102 6.06 7.41 1.39
N ASP A 103 5.82 8.12 0.29
CA ASP A 103 6.51 7.97 -0.99
C ASP A 103 6.61 6.51 -1.44
N ILE A 104 5.47 5.94 -1.82
CA ILE A 104 5.39 4.56 -2.33
C ILE A 104 6.29 4.38 -3.55
N GLU A 105 7.01 3.25 -3.58
CA GLU A 105 7.76 2.77 -4.74
C GLU A 105 7.28 1.36 -5.07
N LEU A 106 6.93 1.12 -6.33
CA LEU A 106 6.57 -0.19 -6.84
C LEU A 106 7.65 -0.63 -7.82
N GLU A 107 8.37 -1.68 -7.49
CA GLU A 107 9.32 -2.34 -8.38
C GLU A 107 8.65 -3.57 -8.98
N LEU A 108 8.40 -3.56 -10.29
CA LEU A 108 7.63 -4.56 -11.03
C LEU A 108 8.60 -5.30 -11.97
N ASN A 109 9.07 -6.48 -11.56
CA ASN A 109 9.99 -7.30 -12.33
C ASN A 109 9.72 -8.79 -12.08
N SER A 110 10.35 -9.68 -12.85
CA SER A 110 10.10 -11.12 -12.79
C SER A 110 10.78 -11.86 -11.63
N THR A 111 11.68 -11.21 -10.90
CA THR A 111 12.56 -11.88 -9.92
C THR A 111 12.21 -11.58 -8.47
N ALA A 112 11.98 -10.31 -8.13
CA ALA A 112 11.69 -9.84 -6.79
C ALA A 112 10.80 -8.58 -6.87
N PRO A 113 9.57 -8.70 -7.36
CA PRO A 113 8.63 -7.58 -7.39
C PRO A 113 8.19 -7.21 -5.97
N ARG A 114 8.17 -5.92 -5.66
CA ARG A 114 8.03 -5.45 -4.27
C ARG A 114 7.42 -4.06 -4.16
N SER A 115 6.74 -3.80 -3.05
CA SER A 115 6.35 -2.47 -2.61
C SER A 115 7.29 -1.96 -1.52
N ILE A 116 7.59 -0.67 -1.60
CA ILE A 116 8.57 -0.01 -0.75
C ILE A 116 7.98 1.32 -0.33
N PHE A 117 8.24 1.73 0.90
CA PHE A 117 7.87 3.05 1.39
C PHE A 117 9.00 3.62 2.22
N ARG A 118 8.96 4.93 2.42
CA ARG A 118 9.67 5.59 3.51
C ARG A 118 8.77 5.63 4.75
N PHE A 119 9.14 4.88 5.77
CA PHE A 119 8.42 4.84 7.03
C PHE A 119 9.03 5.78 8.06
N SER A 120 8.18 6.29 8.94
CA SER A 120 8.59 6.90 10.21
C SER A 120 7.49 6.64 11.23
N GLY A 121 7.83 6.36 12.48
CA GLY A 121 6.83 6.13 13.50
C GLY A 121 7.33 6.46 14.90
N SER A 122 6.40 6.49 15.86
CA SER A 122 6.67 6.71 17.27
C SER A 122 5.76 5.85 18.15
N GLY A 123 5.95 5.89 19.47
CA GLY A 123 5.18 5.08 20.41
C GLY A 123 5.44 3.58 20.23
N GLY A 124 4.37 2.77 20.26
CA GLY A 124 4.41 1.32 20.06
C GLY A 124 4.68 0.89 18.61
N THR A 125 4.74 1.84 17.67
CA THR A 125 5.18 1.63 16.28
C THR A 125 6.38 2.50 15.95
N ALA A 126 7.31 2.65 16.90
CA ALA A 126 8.54 3.41 16.70
C ALA A 126 9.35 2.84 15.53
N TYR A 127 9.60 3.67 14.52
CA TYR A 127 10.37 3.28 13.34
C TYR A 127 11.18 4.48 12.85
N PRO A 128 12.49 4.34 12.59
CA PRO A 128 13.30 5.45 12.11
C PRO A 128 12.80 5.94 10.76
N ASN A 129 13.02 7.22 10.46
CA ASN A 129 12.67 7.80 9.17
C ASN A 129 13.56 7.19 8.06
N GLN A 130 13.15 6.07 7.48
CA GLN A 130 13.94 5.29 6.53
C GLN A 130 13.10 4.56 5.49
N ARG A 131 13.75 4.20 4.37
CA ARG A 131 13.18 3.35 3.33
C ARG A 131 13.13 1.91 3.83
N ALA A 132 12.01 1.21 3.60
CA ALA A 132 11.86 -0.21 3.93
C ALA A 132 11.04 -0.92 2.86
N VAL A 133 11.43 -2.15 2.51
CA VAL A 133 10.63 -3.01 1.64
C VAL A 133 9.47 -3.51 2.46
N LEU A 134 8.25 -3.07 2.18
CA LEU A 134 7.08 -3.47 2.97
C LEU A 134 6.64 -4.88 2.60
N THR A 135 6.45 -5.11 1.30
CA THR A 135 5.88 -6.36 0.81
C THR A 135 6.52 -6.86 -0.47
N GLU A 136 6.47 -8.17 -0.64
CA GLU A 136 6.59 -8.83 -1.94
C GLU A 136 5.24 -8.74 -2.68
N LEU A 137 5.27 -8.63 -4.00
CA LEU A 137 4.08 -8.52 -4.85
C LEU A 137 3.86 -9.83 -5.62
N ASP A 138 2.62 -10.32 -5.66
CA ASP A 138 2.24 -11.38 -6.60
C ASP A 138 1.86 -10.77 -7.96
N LEU A 139 2.68 -11.03 -8.99
CA LEU A 139 2.44 -10.56 -10.37
C LEU A 139 1.68 -11.58 -11.24
N ALA A 140 1.22 -12.72 -10.69
CA ALA A 140 0.63 -13.79 -11.48
C ALA A 140 -0.52 -13.28 -12.39
N GLY A 141 -0.38 -13.51 -13.70
CA GLY A 141 -1.37 -13.11 -14.70
C GLY A 141 -1.43 -11.61 -15.02
N GLN A 142 -0.45 -10.83 -14.56
CA GLN A 142 -0.36 -9.38 -14.75
C GLN A 142 0.94 -9.00 -15.51
N PRO A 143 0.99 -7.83 -16.17
CA PRO A 143 -0.06 -6.83 -16.31
C PRO A 143 -1.10 -7.16 -17.38
N GLN A 144 -2.28 -6.54 -17.24
CA GLN A 144 -3.18 -6.33 -18.38
C GLN A 144 -2.58 -5.27 -19.33
N VAL A 145 -2.55 -5.60 -20.62
CA VAL A 145 -1.97 -4.74 -21.66
C VAL A 145 -3.08 -4.18 -22.55
N SER A 146 -3.13 -2.86 -22.68
CA SER A 146 -4.03 -2.17 -23.61
C SER A 146 -3.28 -1.06 -24.34
N GLY A 147 -2.86 -1.33 -25.58
CA GLY A 147 -1.92 -0.48 -26.31
C GLY A 147 -0.63 -0.26 -25.50
N ASN A 148 -0.29 1.01 -25.26
CA ASN A 148 0.90 1.39 -24.50
C ASN A 148 0.61 1.52 -23.00
N THR A 149 -0.56 1.10 -22.53
CA THR A 149 -0.89 1.08 -21.10
C THR A 149 -0.58 -0.29 -20.51
N ARG A 150 0.05 -0.30 -19.34
CA ARG A 150 0.20 -1.46 -18.45
C ARG A 150 -0.66 -1.22 -17.22
N THR A 151 -1.48 -2.20 -16.87
CA THR A 151 -2.34 -2.13 -15.69
C THR A 151 -2.15 -3.37 -14.84
N TYR A 152 -1.75 -3.15 -13.61
CA TYR A 152 -1.67 -4.14 -12.55
C TYR A 152 -2.79 -3.84 -11.58
N THR A 153 -3.75 -4.75 -11.46
CA THR A 153 -4.93 -4.55 -10.62
C THR A 153 -4.84 -5.48 -9.41
N ALA A 154 -4.95 -4.89 -8.21
CA ALA A 154 -5.04 -5.61 -6.95
C ALA A 154 -3.98 -6.72 -6.81
N LEU A 155 -2.71 -6.37 -7.02
CA LEU A 155 -1.58 -7.26 -6.77
C LEU A 155 -1.53 -7.58 -5.29
N ASP A 156 -1.92 -8.80 -4.94
CA ASP A 156 -1.83 -9.31 -3.58
C ASP A 156 -0.38 -9.22 -3.09
N THR A 157 -0.24 -8.89 -1.81
CA THR A 157 1.06 -8.68 -1.19
C THR A 157 1.28 -9.50 0.07
N ALA A 158 2.54 -9.83 0.36
CA ALA A 158 2.95 -10.49 1.59
C ALA A 158 4.09 -9.71 2.27
N LEU A 159 4.06 -9.59 3.61
CA LEU A 159 5.09 -8.84 4.35
C LEU A 159 6.47 -9.48 4.18
N THR A 160 7.49 -8.63 4.04
CA THR A 160 8.89 -9.04 4.22
C THR A 160 9.26 -9.04 5.72
N GLU A 161 10.50 -9.44 6.04
CA GLU A 161 11.05 -9.27 7.40
C GLU A 161 11.13 -7.78 7.81
N ASP A 162 11.52 -6.90 6.90
CA ASP A 162 11.51 -5.44 7.11
C ASP A 162 10.08 -4.92 7.35
N GLY A 163 9.12 -5.41 6.55
CA GLY A 163 7.70 -5.08 6.68
C GLY A 163 7.13 -5.51 8.03
N SER A 164 7.48 -6.71 8.51
CA SER A 164 7.10 -7.17 9.86
C SER A 164 7.62 -6.21 10.94
N SER A 165 8.86 -5.74 10.80
CA SER A 165 9.50 -4.82 11.75
C SER A 165 8.83 -3.44 11.78
N VAL A 166 8.32 -2.95 10.64
CA VAL A 166 7.55 -1.69 10.56
C VAL A 166 6.32 -1.72 11.47
N PHE A 167 5.67 -2.88 11.58
CA PHE A 167 4.50 -3.08 12.45
C PHE A 167 4.88 -3.73 13.80
N ALA A 168 6.09 -3.45 14.31
CA ALA A 168 6.57 -3.92 15.61
C ALA A 168 6.45 -5.45 15.84
N GLY A 169 6.47 -6.23 14.76
CA GLY A 169 6.32 -7.69 14.81
C GLY A 169 4.90 -8.20 15.07
N PHE A 170 3.87 -7.34 15.07
CA PHE A 170 2.47 -7.78 15.22
C PHE A 170 1.97 -8.62 14.03
N TYR A 171 2.61 -8.48 12.89
CA TYR A 171 2.37 -9.29 11.69
C TYR A 171 3.69 -9.93 11.28
N ALA A 172 3.65 -11.21 10.93
CA ALA A 172 4.85 -11.98 10.59
C ALA A 172 5.27 -11.75 9.14
N ALA A 173 6.54 -11.99 8.82
CA ALA A 173 6.98 -12.12 7.44
C ALA A 173 6.19 -13.25 6.75
N GLY A 174 5.79 -13.04 5.51
CA GLY A 174 4.90 -13.92 4.75
C GLY A 174 3.41 -13.70 5.02
N ASP A 175 3.03 -12.93 6.04
CA ASP A 175 1.62 -12.61 6.25
C ASP A 175 1.07 -11.78 5.08
N PRO A 176 -0.12 -12.11 4.56
CA PRO A 176 -0.77 -11.27 3.56
C PRO A 176 -1.08 -9.87 4.12
N PHE A 177 -0.80 -8.84 3.33
CA PHE A 177 -0.92 -7.45 3.77
C PHE A 177 -1.67 -6.54 2.79
N GLY A 178 -2.78 -7.06 2.26
CA GLY A 178 -3.60 -6.36 1.28
C GLY A 178 -2.92 -6.33 -0.09
N CYS A 179 -3.20 -5.30 -0.88
CA CYS A 179 -2.81 -5.25 -2.28
C CYS A 179 -2.43 -3.84 -2.76
N VAL A 180 -1.83 -3.77 -3.94
CA VAL A 180 -1.56 -2.52 -4.68
C VAL A 180 -2.13 -2.59 -6.08
N SER A 181 -2.57 -1.45 -6.60
CA SER A 181 -2.91 -1.30 -8.03
C SER A 181 -2.07 -0.19 -8.63
N VAL A 182 -1.63 -0.38 -9.88
CA VAL A 182 -0.89 0.62 -10.62
C VAL A 182 -1.18 0.54 -12.10
N SER A 183 -1.42 1.70 -12.72
CA SER A 183 -1.54 1.83 -14.17
C SER A 183 -0.59 2.91 -14.66
N PHE A 184 0.10 2.66 -15.77
CA PHE A 184 1.02 3.60 -16.38
C PHE A 184 1.14 3.37 -17.89
N LYS A 185 1.50 4.43 -18.61
CA LYS A 185 1.89 4.34 -20.01
C LYS A 185 3.38 4.05 -20.15
N VAL A 186 3.71 3.12 -21.05
CA VAL A 186 5.09 2.87 -21.50
C VAL A 186 5.44 3.82 -22.65
N PRO A 187 6.73 4.11 -22.88
CA PRO A 187 7.18 4.82 -24.08
C PRO A 187 6.65 4.19 -25.37
N SER A 188 6.54 4.99 -26.43
CA SER A 188 6.12 4.54 -27.75
C SER A 188 7.30 4.16 -28.64
#